data_AF-A0A329R9C1-F1
#
_entry.id   AF-A0A329R9C1-F1
#
_cell.length_a   1.000
_cell.length_b   1.000
_cell.length_c   1.000
_cell.angle_alpha   90.00
_cell.angle_beta   90.00
_cell.angle_gamma   90.00
#
_symmetry.space_group_name_H-M   'P 1'
#
loop_
_entity.id
_entity.type
_entity.pdbx_description
1 polymer ?
#
loop_
_entity_poly.entity_id
_entity_poly.type
_entity_poly.pdbx_seq_one_letter_code
_entity_poly.pdbx_strand_id
1 'polypeptide(L)'
;MLDSGEYGSHVNAGPSEQLDIPGHEWREYRLSKRQMALETHILWVRRTEKIISSVTKCRRGQLHRIKLTNVSYRVVYFAAHDDIGVLVPAGDLPRGDGYVRVDSKKYRYRLRGLSRP
;
A
#
# COMPACT_ATOMS: atom_id res chain seq x y z
N MET A 1 33.78 1.81 14.98
CA MET A 1 32.64 2.75 14.87
C MET A 1 32.10 2.60 13.46
N LEU A 2 30.98 1.90 13.29
CA LEU A 2 30.29 1.84 11.99
C LEU A 2 29.35 3.03 11.95
N ASP A 3 29.72 4.02 11.14
CA ASP A 3 28.85 5.13 10.75
C ASP A 3 27.59 4.54 10.12
N SER A 4 26.54 4.43 10.92
CA SER A 4 25.21 3.96 10.52
C SER A 4 24.44 5.15 9.94
N GLY A 5 25.07 5.84 8.99
CA GLY A 5 24.50 6.94 8.25
C GLY A 5 23.25 6.47 7.52
N GLU A 6 22.12 7.08 7.89
CA GLU A 6 20.81 7.06 7.26
C GLU A 6 20.82 6.67 5.76
N TYR A 7 20.75 5.37 5.47
CA TYR A 7 20.28 4.89 4.16
C TYR A 7 18.80 5.29 4.04
N GLY A 8 18.46 6.09 3.02
CA GLY A 8 17.13 6.62 2.71
C GLY A 8 15.98 5.75 3.21
N SER A 9 15.40 6.17 4.34
CA SER A 9 14.53 5.37 5.20
C SER A 9 13.32 4.82 4.43
N HIS A 10 13.22 3.49 4.29
CA HIS A 10 11.97 2.86 3.89
C HIS A 10 10.87 3.25 4.89
N VAL A 11 9.83 3.91 4.42
CA VAL A 11 8.77 4.43 5.27
C VAL A 11 7.56 3.51 5.21
N ASN A 12 7.16 2.98 6.37
CA ASN A 12 5.92 2.23 6.48
C ASN A 12 4.74 3.09 6.01
N ALA A 13 3.93 2.55 5.10
CA ALA A 13 2.75 3.18 4.49
C ALA A 13 1.46 2.41 4.82
N GLY A 14 1.44 1.69 5.93
CA GLY A 14 0.27 1.05 6.53
C GLY A 14 -0.74 2.04 7.12
N PRO A 15 -1.91 1.54 7.53
CA PRO A 15 -2.96 2.37 8.12
C PRO A 15 -2.49 3.00 9.44
N SER A 16 -2.98 4.21 9.75
CA SER A 16 -2.64 4.88 11.02
C SER A 16 -3.35 4.29 12.23
N GLU A 17 -4.46 3.60 11.98
CA GLU A 17 -5.33 3.00 12.98
C GLU A 17 -5.62 1.56 12.58
N GLN A 18 -6.11 0.76 13.53
CA GLN A 18 -6.56 -0.59 13.23
C GLN A 18 -7.69 -0.55 12.18
N LEU A 19 -7.67 -1.48 11.24
CA LEU A 19 -8.72 -1.67 10.24
C LEU A 19 -9.27 -3.08 10.27
N ASP A 20 -10.59 -3.16 10.44
CA ASP A 20 -11.34 -4.39 10.32
C ASP A 20 -12.09 -4.38 8.99
N ILE A 21 -11.81 -5.36 8.15
CA ILE A 21 -12.39 -5.48 6.81
C ILE A 21 -13.26 -6.75 6.78
N PRO A 22 -14.60 -6.62 6.83
CA PRO A 22 -15.49 -7.76 6.72
C PRO A 22 -15.27 -8.56 5.42
N GLY A 23 -15.75 -9.79 5.39
CA GLY A 23 -15.66 -10.63 4.20
C GLY A 23 -16.36 -9.98 3.01
N HIS A 24 -15.75 -10.07 1.82
CA HIS A 24 -16.23 -9.44 0.57
C HIS A 24 -16.40 -7.91 0.59
N GLU A 25 -15.99 -7.25 1.66
CA GLU A 25 -16.06 -5.79 1.81
C GLU A 25 -14.70 -5.13 1.53
N TRP A 26 -14.70 -3.80 1.51
CA TRP A 26 -13.49 -3.01 1.35
C TRP A 26 -13.41 -1.86 2.35
N ARG A 27 -12.18 -1.45 2.67
CA ARG A 27 -11.88 -0.25 3.44
C ARG A 27 -10.81 0.57 2.74
N GLU A 28 -10.84 1.88 2.97
CA GLU A 28 -9.80 2.79 2.52
C GLU A 28 -9.12 3.41 3.72
N TYR A 29 -7.81 3.60 3.62
CA TYR A 29 -7.08 4.47 4.52
C TYR A 29 -6.25 5.48 3.77
N ARG A 30 -5.97 6.59 4.46
CA ARG A 30 -5.24 7.72 3.90
C ARG A 30 -3.78 7.64 4.29
N LEU A 31 -2.90 7.95 3.34
CA LEU A 31 -1.49 8.17 3.65
C LEU A 31 -1.33 9.45 4.47
N SER A 32 -0.44 9.41 5.46
CA SER A 32 -0.11 10.55 6.30
C SER A 32 0.56 11.67 5.49
N LYS A 33 0.53 12.91 6.02
CA LYS A 33 1.18 14.06 5.37
C LYS A 33 2.67 13.83 5.12
N ARG A 34 3.36 13.17 6.06
CA ARG A 34 4.78 12.82 5.94
C ARG A 34 5.03 11.87 4.77
N GLN A 35 4.20 10.84 4.62
CA GLN A 35 4.28 9.89 3.51
C GLN A 35 4.00 10.56 2.16
N MET A 36 3.02 11.47 2.11
CA MET A 36 2.69 12.21 0.89
C MET A 36 3.78 13.22 0.45
N ALA A 37 4.65 13.65 1.36
CA ALA A 37 5.74 14.58 1.05
C ALA A 37 6.97 13.89 0.42
N LEU A 38 6.98 12.55 0.37
CA LEU A 38 8.10 11.77 -0.17
C LEU A 38 7.97 11.61 -1.69
N GLU A 39 8.17 12.70 -2.42
CA GLU A 39 8.05 12.72 -3.90
C GLU A 39 9.03 11.78 -4.61
N THR A 40 10.16 11.49 -3.98
CA THR A 40 11.20 10.58 -4.49
C THR A 40 10.95 9.12 -4.14
N HIS A 41 9.91 8.82 -3.33
CA HIS A 41 9.61 7.45 -2.92
C HIS A 41 8.47 6.88 -3.75
N ILE A 42 8.59 5.60 -4.07
CA ILE A 42 7.60 4.84 -4.82
C ILE A 42 6.82 3.97 -3.83
N LEU A 43 5.49 3.96 -3.95
CA LEU A 43 4.67 3.07 -3.15
C LEU A 43 4.72 1.63 -3.68
N TRP A 44 5.01 0.73 -2.75
CA TRP A 44 4.86 -0.70 -2.90
C TRP A 44 3.74 -1.19 -1.98
N VAL A 45 2.88 -2.06 -2.50
CA VAL A 45 1.78 -2.65 -1.73
C VAL A 45 1.95 -4.16 -1.65
N ARG A 46 1.71 -4.72 -0.46
CA ARG A 46 1.81 -6.16 -0.24
C ARG A 46 0.53 -6.84 -0.71
N ARG A 47 0.67 -7.87 -1.53
CA ARG A 47 -0.45 -8.73 -1.92
C ARG A 47 -0.51 -9.93 -1.00
N THR A 48 -1.71 -10.20 -0.49
CA THR A 48 -1.99 -11.42 0.26
C THR A 48 -3.07 -12.21 -0.46
N GLU A 49 -3.26 -13.46 -0.08
CA GLU A 49 -4.31 -14.33 -0.66
C GLU A 49 -5.72 -13.80 -0.38
N LYS A 50 -5.88 -13.07 0.73
CA LYS A 50 -7.19 -12.59 1.22
C LYS A 50 -7.46 -11.13 0.89
N ILE A 51 -6.41 -10.34 0.64
CA ILE A 51 -6.52 -8.89 0.46
C ILE A 51 -5.94 -8.47 -0.88
N ILE A 52 -6.79 -7.83 -1.67
CA ILE A 52 -6.39 -7.10 -2.88
C ILE A 52 -6.20 -5.64 -2.50
N SER A 53 -4.94 -5.22 -2.39
CA SER A 53 -4.57 -3.81 -2.24
C SER A 53 -4.67 -3.09 -3.58
N SER A 54 -5.55 -2.11 -3.67
CA SER A 54 -5.78 -1.17 -4.77
C SER A 54 -5.38 0.25 -4.35
N VAL A 55 -4.97 1.08 -5.29
CA VAL A 55 -4.49 2.43 -4.98
C VAL A 55 -5.29 3.46 -5.76
N THR A 56 -5.88 4.41 -5.04
CA THR A 56 -6.76 5.43 -5.61
C THR A 56 -5.99 6.75 -5.70
N LYS A 57 -5.65 7.17 -6.93
CA LYS A 57 -5.03 8.49 -7.21
C LYS A 57 -6.08 9.59 -7.07
N CYS A 58 -5.72 10.76 -6.52
CA CYS A 58 -6.54 11.97 -6.69
C CYS A 58 -6.01 12.86 -7.82
N ARG A 59 -6.78 13.92 -8.13
CA ARG A 59 -6.72 14.81 -9.30
C ARG A 59 -5.36 15.45 -9.66
N ARG A 60 -4.29 15.25 -8.88
CA ARG A 60 -2.95 15.82 -9.14
C ARG A 60 -1.83 14.80 -9.26
N GLY A 61 -2.16 13.51 -9.42
CA GLY A 61 -1.15 12.45 -9.52
C GLY A 61 -0.55 12.03 -8.17
N GLN A 62 -0.81 12.78 -7.10
CA GLN A 62 -0.48 12.37 -5.74
C GLN A 62 -1.35 11.21 -5.28
N LEU A 63 -0.71 10.35 -4.49
CA LEU A 63 -1.31 9.20 -3.89
C LEU A 63 -1.90 9.56 -2.54
N HIS A 64 -3.21 9.41 -2.41
CA HIS A 64 -3.88 9.84 -1.17
C HIS A 64 -4.52 8.69 -0.42
N ARG A 65 -4.95 7.63 -1.12
CA ARG A 65 -5.71 6.54 -0.50
C ARG A 65 -5.31 5.18 -1.04
N ILE A 66 -5.26 4.21 -0.14
CA ILE A 66 -5.09 2.80 -0.43
C ILE A 66 -6.41 2.12 -0.07
N LYS A 67 -6.99 1.43 -1.04
CA LYS A 67 -8.19 0.61 -0.91
C LYS A 67 -7.78 -0.83 -0.69
N LEU A 68 -8.18 -1.41 0.42
CA LEU A 68 -7.99 -2.83 0.73
C LEU A 68 -9.33 -3.55 0.52
N THR A 69 -9.37 -4.47 -0.43
CA THR A 69 -10.55 -5.30 -0.71
C THR A 69 -10.34 -6.69 -0.16
N ASN A 70 -11.21 -7.15 0.73
CA ASN A 70 -11.22 -8.51 1.24
C ASN A 70 -11.97 -9.41 0.27
N VAL A 71 -11.30 -10.44 -0.24
CA VAL A 71 -11.89 -11.43 -1.16
C VAL A 71 -12.26 -12.74 -0.46
N SER A 72 -11.98 -12.85 0.83
CA SER A 72 -12.36 -14.00 1.65
C SER A 72 -13.71 -13.79 2.32
N TYR A 73 -14.30 -14.89 2.82
CA TYR A 73 -15.54 -14.86 3.60
C TYR A 73 -15.36 -14.40 5.05
N ARG A 74 -14.12 -14.34 5.56
CA ARG A 74 -13.81 -14.00 6.95
C ARG A 74 -13.38 -12.56 7.08
N VAL A 75 -13.63 -11.96 8.24
CA VAL A 75 -13.04 -10.66 8.59
C VAL A 75 -11.52 -10.76 8.61
N VAL A 76 -10.86 -9.75 8.04
CA VAL A 76 -9.40 -9.57 8.09
C VAL A 76 -9.11 -8.36 8.95
N TYR A 77 -8.17 -8.53 9.88
CA TYR A 77 -7.72 -7.51 10.81
C TYR A 77 -6.36 -6.99 10.39
N PHE A 78 -6.22 -5.67 10.33
CA PHE A 78 -4.96 -4.98 10.13
C PHE A 78 -4.64 -4.15 11.35
N ALA A 79 -3.49 -4.39 11.98
CA ALA A 79 -3.02 -3.54 13.06
C ALA A 79 -2.70 -2.13 12.56
N ALA A 80 -2.68 -1.15 13.48
CA ALA A 80 -2.11 0.15 13.16
C ALA A 80 -0.65 -0.05 12.74
N HIS A 81 -0.26 0.60 11.64
CA HIS A 81 1.05 0.53 11.01
C HIS A 81 1.43 -0.88 10.53
N ASP A 82 0.45 -1.71 10.18
CA ASP A 82 0.69 -2.99 9.52
C ASP A 82 1.48 -2.82 8.20
N ASP A 83 2.26 -3.83 7.81
CA ASP A 83 3.22 -3.74 6.70
C ASP A 83 2.60 -3.80 5.29
N ILE A 84 1.27 -3.69 5.18
CA ILE A 84 0.53 -3.78 3.92
C ILE A 84 0.97 -2.79 2.83
N GLY A 85 1.65 -1.70 3.20
CA GLY A 85 2.25 -0.75 2.27
C GLY A 85 3.58 -0.20 2.75
N VAL A 86 4.50 0.07 1.82
CA VAL A 86 5.80 0.70 2.11
C VAL A 86 6.19 1.69 1.00
N LEU A 87 6.69 2.85 1.40
CA LEU A 87 7.32 3.84 0.54
C LEU A 87 8.82 3.60 0.53
N VAL A 88 9.37 3.36 -0.66
CA VAL A 88 10.76 2.98 -0.88
C VAL A 88 11.40 4.03 -1.80
N PRO A 89 12.62 4.50 -1.52
CA PRO A 89 13.32 5.42 -2.43
C PRO A 89 13.35 4.90 -3.87
N ALA A 90 13.20 5.79 -4.84
CA ALA A 90 13.30 5.41 -6.24
C ALA A 90 14.68 4.80 -6.52
N GLY A 91 14.69 3.58 -7.07
CA GLY A 91 15.91 2.80 -7.32
C GLY A 91 16.07 1.62 -6.36
N ASP A 92 15.41 1.66 -5.20
CA ASP A 92 15.50 0.61 -4.18
C ASP A 92 14.33 -0.39 -4.26
N LEU A 93 14.49 -1.52 -3.54
CA LEU A 93 13.50 -2.58 -3.39
C LEU A 93 13.02 -2.68 -1.94
N PRO A 94 11.74 -3.04 -1.70
CA PRO A 94 11.27 -3.34 -0.35
C PRO A 94 12.03 -4.53 0.22
N ARG A 95 12.25 -4.54 1.54
CA ARG A 95 13.03 -5.58 2.25
C ARG A 95 12.30 -6.92 2.39
N GLY A 96 11.00 -6.97 2.10
CA GLY A 96 10.17 -8.16 2.25
C GLY A 96 9.60 -8.66 0.92
N ASP A 97 9.10 -9.89 0.95
CA ASP A 97 8.47 -10.53 -0.21
C ASP A 97 6.99 -10.15 -0.36
N GLY A 98 6.47 -10.35 -1.57
CA GLY A 98 5.04 -10.17 -1.88
C GLY A 98 4.63 -8.71 -2.13
N TYR A 99 5.58 -7.79 -2.17
CA TYR A 99 5.33 -6.39 -2.56
C TYR A 99 5.32 -6.22 -4.07
N VAL A 100 4.39 -5.39 -4.54
CA VAL A 100 4.26 -5.02 -5.96
C VAL A 100 4.24 -3.51 -6.08
N ARG A 101 5.05 -2.99 -7.01
CA ARG A 101 5.10 -1.57 -7.34
C ARG A 101 3.77 -1.11 -7.93
N VAL A 102 3.17 -0.05 -7.38
CA VAL A 102 1.82 0.40 -7.76
C VAL A 102 1.72 0.90 -9.21
N ASP A 103 2.78 1.50 -9.73
CA ASP A 103 2.89 2.03 -11.09
C ASP A 103 3.28 0.97 -12.13
N SER A 104 3.58 -0.26 -11.69
CA SER A 104 3.88 -1.38 -12.60
C SER A 104 2.69 -1.69 -13.50
N LYS A 105 2.96 -1.97 -14.78
CA LYS A 105 1.95 -2.39 -15.76
C LYS A 105 1.12 -3.58 -15.26
N LYS A 106 1.71 -4.48 -14.44
CA LYS A 106 1.03 -5.64 -13.81
C LYS A 106 -0.12 -5.26 -12.87
N TYR A 107 -0.11 -4.04 -12.34
CA TYR A 107 -1.17 -3.55 -11.45
C TYR A 107 -2.38 -3.00 -12.24
N ARG A 108 -2.13 -2.43 -13.41
CA ARG A 108 -3.13 -1.75 -14.25
C ARG A 108 -4.18 -2.69 -14.86
N TYR A 109 -3.86 -3.97 -15.07
CA TYR A 109 -4.76 -4.91 -15.75
C TYR A 109 -5.89 -5.48 -14.87
N ARG A 110 -5.78 -5.46 -13.53
CA ARG A 110 -6.85 -6.00 -12.66
C ARG A 110 -7.87 -4.96 -12.17
N LEU A 111 -7.55 -3.67 -12.22
CA LEU A 111 -8.53 -2.62 -11.90
C LEU A 111 -9.64 -2.50 -12.95
N ARG A 112 -9.36 -2.85 -14.23
CA ARG A 112 -10.40 -2.90 -15.28
C ARG A 112 -11.31 -4.12 -15.18
N GLY A 113 -10.89 -5.18 -14.49
CA GLY A 113 -11.68 -6.41 -14.31
C GLY A 113 -12.51 -6.45 -13.03
N LEU A 114 -12.39 -5.43 -12.16
CA LEU A 114 -13.17 -5.30 -10.92
C LEU A 114 -14.17 -4.14 -10.98
N SER A 115 -14.35 -3.52 -12.15
CA SER A 115 -15.54 -2.73 -12.43
C SER A 115 -16.58 -3.64 -13.07
N ARG A 116 -17.65 -3.91 -12.30
CA ARG A 116 -18.99 -4.42 -12.66
C ARG A 116 -19.29 -5.88 -12.30
N PRO A 117 -20.55 -6.24 -11.97
CA PRO A 117 -21.83 -5.54 -12.21
C PRO A 117 -22.08 -4.29 -11.37
#